data_AF-A0A0P7M1Y7-F1
#
_entry.id   AF-A0A0P7M1Y7-F1
#
_cell.length_a   1.000
_cell.length_b   1.000
_cell.length_c   1.000
_cell.angle_alpha   90.00
_cell.angle_beta   90.00
_cell.angle_gamma   90.00
#
_symmetry.space_group_name_H-M   'P 1'
#
loop_
_entity.id
_entity.type
_entity.pdbx_description
1 polymer ?
#
loop_
_entity_poly.entity_id
_entity_poly.type
_entity_poly.pdbx_seq_one_letter_code
_entity_poly.pdbx_strand_id
1 'polypeptide(L)' 'MGMMIGIITGAILGVILLFISFILIWVGKRKQEENQYAIWIMVAGLLALITSGNNALQYFL' A
#
# COMPACT_ATOMS: atom_id res chain seq x y z
N MET A 1 -20.88 3.96 -8.74
CA MET A 1 -20.48 2.53 -8.69
C MET A 1 -18.98 2.36 -8.98
N GLY A 2 -18.47 2.67 -10.18
CA GLY A 2 -17.05 2.44 -10.53
C GLY A 2 -16.02 3.15 -9.65
N MET A 3 -16.23 4.43 -9.34
CA MET A 3 -15.31 5.21 -8.48
C MET A 3 -15.24 4.69 -7.04
N MET A 4 -16.38 4.25 -6.49
CA MET A 4 -16.47 3.67 -5.14
C MET A 4 -15.74 2.32 -5.06
N ILE A 5 -15.84 1.49 -6.10
CA ILE A 5 -15.05 0.25 -6.21
C ILE A 5 -13.56 0.58 -6.27
N GLY A 6 -13.14 1.56 -7.08
CA GLY A 6 -11.74 1.99 -7.16
C GLY A 6 -11.16 2.45 -5.82
N ILE A 7 -11.93 3.18 -5.02
CA ILE A 7 -11.54 3.60 -3.66
C ILE A 7 -11.34 2.37 -2.76
N ILE A 8 -12.35 1.49 -2.68
CA ILE A 8 -12.31 0.30 -1.82
C ILE A 8 -11.16 -0.63 -2.22
N THR A 9 -11.03 -0.93 -3.52
CA THR A 9 -9.96 -1.80 -4.03
C THR A 9 -8.58 -1.18 -3.81
N GLY A 10 -8.41 0.12 -4.06
CA GLY A 10 -7.14 0.81 -3.82
C GLY A 10 -6.75 0.83 -2.34
N ALA A 11 -7.73 1.01 -1.44
CA ALA A 11 -7.50 0.96 -0.01
C ALA A 11 -7.07 -0.44 0.47
N ILE A 12 -7.79 -1.49 0.05
CA ILE A 12 -7.47 -2.88 0.41
C ILE A 12 -6.10 -3.28 -0.13
N LEU A 13 -5.81 -3.00 -1.41
CA LEU A 13 -4.51 -3.29 -2.02
C LEU A 13 -3.38 -2.55 -1.31
N GLY A 14 -3.58 -1.27 -0.99
CA GLY A 14 -2.62 -0.46 -0.27
C GLY A 14 -2.25 -1.05 1.10
N VAL A 15 -3.26 -1.44 1.88
CA VAL A 15 -3.04 -2.09 3.20
C VAL A 15 -2.30 -3.42 3.06
N ILE A 16 -2.70 -4.27 2.11
CA ILE A 16 -2.05 -5.57 1.88
C ILE A 16 -0.57 -5.39 1.52
N LEU A 17 -0.26 -4.46 0.61
CA LEU A 17 1.12 -4.18 0.20
C LEU A 17 1.97 -3.68 1.37
N LEU A 18 1.43 -2.78 2.20
CA LEU A 18 2.14 -2.34 3.40
C LEU A 18 2.40 -3.49 4.39
N PHE A 19 1.44 -4.41 4.53
CA PHE A 19 1.61 -5.58 5.39
C PHE A 19 2.71 -6.52 4.87
N ILE A 20 2.72 -6.78 3.56
CA ILE A 20 3.78 -7.59 2.91
C ILE A 20 5.14 -6.92 3.08
N SER A 21 5.22 -5.61 2.83
CA SER A 21 6.45 -4.85 3.02
C SER A 21 6.95 -4.92 4.47
N PHE A 22 6.05 -4.76 5.44
CA PHE A 22 6.39 -4.85 6.86
C PHE A 22 6.98 -6.23 7.21
N ILE A 23 6.38 -7.31 6.74
CA ILE A 23 6.90 -8.67 6.94
C ILE A 23 8.28 -8.83 6.28
N LEU A 24 8.46 -8.33 5.06
CA LEU A 24 9.74 -8.42 4.34
C LEU A 24 10.85 -7.63 5.05
N ILE A 25 10.55 -6.42 5.56
CA ILE A 25 11.48 -5.62 6.36
C ILE A 25 11.84 -6.36 7.65
N TRP A 26 10.85 -6.97 8.32
CA TRP A 26 11.07 -7.73 9.55
C TRP A 26 11.98 -8.94 9.32
N VAL A 27 11.71 -9.71 8.27
CA VAL A 27 12.52 -10.87 7.88
C VAL A 27 13.92 -10.45 7.43
N GLY A 28 14.04 -9.38 6.63
CA GLY A 28 15.32 -8.83 6.18
C GLY A 28 16.19 -8.38 7.35
N LYS A 29 15.61 -7.69 8.34
CA LYS A 29 16.30 -7.32 9.58
C LYS A 29 16.86 -8.52 10.33
N ARG A 30 16.14 -9.65 10.36
CA ARG A 30 16.60 -10.88 11.03
C ARG A 30 17.75 -11.56 10.29
N LYS A 31 17.84 -11.38 8.97
CA LYS A 31 18.89 -11.96 8.12
C LYS A 31 20.07 -11.02 7.85
N GLN A 32 20.03 -9.78 8.33
CA GLN A 32 20.97 -8.70 7.96
C GLN A 32 21.09 -8.48 6.44
N GLU A 33 20.04 -8.84 5.69
CA GLU A 33 19.96 -8.61 4.25
C GLU A 33 18.98 -7.48 3.98
N GLU A 34 19.46 -6.40 3.36
CA GLU A 34 18.59 -5.33 2.90
C GLU A 34 17.78 -5.80 1.68
N ASN A 35 16.48 -5.96 1.89
CA ASN A 35 15.57 -6.31 0.82
C ASN A 35 15.01 -5.02 0.18
N GLN A 36 15.67 -4.56 -0.88
CA GLN A 36 15.23 -3.38 -1.64
C GLN A 36 13.79 -3.52 -2.15
N TYR A 37 13.32 -4.74 -2.47
CA TYR A 37 11.94 -4.97 -2.88
C TYR A 37 10.94 -4.63 -1.77
N ALA A 38 11.31 -4.78 -0.50
CA ALA A 38 10.44 -4.42 0.61
C ALA A 38 10.14 -2.91 0.62
N ILE A 39 11.13 -2.08 0.29
CA ILE A 39 10.98 -0.62 0.17
C ILE A 39 10.09 -0.28 -1.03
N TRP A 40 10.32 -0.91 -2.18
CA TRP A 40 9.47 -0.69 -3.36
C TRP A 40 8.02 -1.07 -3.13
N ILE A 41 7.77 -2.20 -2.46
CA ILE A 41 6.42 -2.65 -2.10
C ILE A 41 5.78 -1.67 -1.10
N MET A 42 6.57 -1.11 -0.17
CA MET A 42 6.09 -0.07 0.77
C MET A 42 5.60 1.17 0.02
N VAL A 43 6.42 1.66 -0.92
CA VAL A 43 6.11 2.86 -1.71
C VAL A 43 4.87 2.62 -2.57
N ALA A 44 4.76 1.46 -3.21
CA ALA A 44 3.57 1.08 -3.99
C ALA A 44 2.30 1.05 -3.12
N GLY A 45 2.38 0.48 -1.91
CA GLY A 45 1.27 0.46 -0.96
C GLY A 45 0.83 1.86 -0.52
N LEU A 46 1.79 2.73 -0.21
CA LEU A 46 1.55 4.13 0.12
C LEU A 46 0.88 4.90 -1.03
N LEU A 47 1.37 4.75 -2.26
CA LEU A 47 0.80 5.40 -3.44
C LEU A 47 -0.64 4.94 -3.70
N ALA A 48 -0.93 3.65 -3.52
CA ALA A 48 -2.28 3.11 -3.65
C ALA A 48 -3.24 3.74 -2.62
N LEU A 49 -2.78 3.90 -1.37
CA LEU A 49 -3.57 4.56 -0.31
C LEU A 49 -3.79 6.04 -0.58
N ILE A 50 -2.76 6.77 -1.01
CA ILE A 50 -2.88 8.20 -1.35
C ILE A 50 -3.86 8.39 -2.50
N THR A 51 -3.73 7.58 -3.56
CA THR A 51 -4.62 7.64 -4.73
C THR A 51 -6.07 7.33 -4.35
N SER A 52 -6.29 6.26 -3.57
CA SER A 52 -7.61 5.91 -3.06
C SER A 52 -8.17 7.00 -2.15
N GLY A 53 -7.36 7.55 -1.24
CA GLY A 53 -7.74 8.62 -0.33
C GLY A 53 -8.13 9.91 -1.06
N ASN A 54 -7.37 10.31 -2.08
CA ASN A 54 -7.70 11.45 -2.91
C ASN A 54 -9.03 11.25 -3.66
N ASN A 55 -9.24 10.05 -4.22
CA ASN A 55 -10.50 9.71 -4.87
C ASN A 55 -11.66 9.68 -3.87
N ALA A 56 -11.44 9.19 -2.65
CA ALA A 56 -12.45 9.22 -1.59
C ALA A 56 -12.82 10.65 -1.20
N LEU A 57 -11.83 11.51 -1.03
CA LEU A 57 -12.05 12.93 -0.74
C LEU A 57 -12.91 13.58 -1.82
N GLN A 58 -12.56 13.38 -3.09
CA GLN A 58 -13.31 13.89 -4.24
C GLN A 58 -14.72 13.27 -4.39
N TYR A 59 -14.92 12.06 -3.87
CA TYR A 59 -16.23 11.41 -3.91
C TYR A 59 -17.17 11.93 -2.82
N PHE A 60 -16.63 12.31 -1.65
CA PHE A 60 -17.41 12.70 -0.48
C PHE A 60 -17.52 14.21 -0.24
N LEU A 61 -16.60 15.03 -0.76
CA LEU A 61 -16.65 16.50 -0.77
C LEU A 61 -17.16 17.01 -2.11
#